data_AF-A0A836C1B5-F1
#
_entry.id   AF-A0A836C1B5-F1
#
_cell.length_a   1.000
_cell.length_b   1.000
_cell.length_c   1.000
_cell.angle_alpha   90.00
_cell.angle_beta   90.00
_cell.angle_gamma   90.00
#
_symmetry.space_group_name_H-M   'P 1'
#
loop_
_entity.id
_entity.type
_entity.pdbx_description
1 polymer ?
#
loop_
_entity_poly.entity_id
_entity_poly.type
_entity_poly.pdbx_seq_one_letter_code
_entity_poly.pdbx_strand_id
1 'polypeptide(L)'
;MVLRVLARTPDNLNVVPLGDTTTTARSCSVNPACAGFNSEGFMKSALVPTVARYGHDLAQAPSMLEAAAACNGDGRCLGFNSCLGFNSLGWLKSRLDPILPLGGVCLYRKTNTSCPPVWSFYGTVDADHPGDVVSPDWVPGDINATAVACIAHPLCMGFQKPPGYLKKEVYPAVPALGKCLYAKTATRCTTVYGYQAFPDTDALLFDIGQGAGLAASAAACDALGTCVAFTNTGFLKRDIPLPLPAYGRCLYVKVSHLR
;
A
#
# COMPACT_ATOMS: atom_id res chain seq x y z
N MET A 1 -47.95 10.33 34.83
CA MET A 1 -47.35 11.47 34.10
C MET A 1 -45.84 11.35 34.26
N VAL A 2 -45.14 10.89 33.21
CA VAL A 2 -43.70 10.59 33.26
C VAL A 2 -42.94 11.87 32.93
N LEU A 3 -42.27 12.44 33.94
CA LEU A 3 -41.35 13.55 33.77
C LEU A 3 -40.02 13.00 33.23
N ARG A 4 -39.76 13.17 31.93
CA ARG A 4 -38.42 12.93 31.35
C ARG A 4 -37.58 14.19 31.56
N VAL A 5 -36.58 14.09 32.43
CA VAL A 5 -35.47 15.03 32.48
C VAL A 5 -34.65 14.83 31.19
N LEU A 6 -34.71 15.79 30.27
CA LEU A 6 -33.81 15.84 29.13
C LEU A 6 -32.41 16.18 29.65
N ALA A 7 -31.46 15.27 29.42
CA ALA A 7 -30.06 15.47 29.74
C ALA A 7 -29.56 16.76 29.06
N ARG A 8 -28.95 17.65 29.85
CA ARG A 8 -28.28 18.86 29.37
C ARG A 8 -27.20 18.48 28.38
N THR A 9 -27.25 19.01 27.16
CA THR A 9 -26.02 19.31 26.44
C THR A 9 -25.37 20.51 27.15
N PRO A 10 -24.05 20.55 27.39
CA PRO A 10 -23.43 21.56 28.27
C PRO A 10 -23.51 23.01 27.78
N ASP A 11 -23.92 23.25 26.52
CA ASP A 11 -23.62 24.51 25.82
C ASP A 11 -24.86 25.31 25.36
N ASN A 12 -26.08 24.86 25.67
CA ASN A 12 -27.29 25.58 25.29
C ASN A 12 -27.61 26.67 26.32
N LEU A 13 -27.74 27.92 25.86
CA LEU A 13 -28.12 29.07 26.69
C LEU A 13 -29.62 29.09 27.00
N ASN A 14 -30.43 28.41 26.19
CA ASN A 14 -31.86 28.23 26.40
C ASN A 14 -32.24 26.74 26.45
N VAL A 15 -33.16 26.42 27.36
CA VAL A 15 -33.66 25.04 27.58
C VAL A 15 -34.84 24.72 26.66
N VAL A 16 -35.43 25.74 26.04
CA VAL A 16 -36.57 25.65 25.11
C VAL A 16 -36.27 26.51 23.88
N PRO A 17 -36.52 26.03 22.65
CA PRO A 17 -36.26 26.79 21.44
C PRO A 17 -37.13 28.05 21.39
N LEU A 18 -36.57 29.16 20.93
CA LEU A 18 -37.23 30.48 20.92
C LEU A 18 -38.18 30.69 19.73
N GLY A 19 -38.59 29.61 19.08
CA GLY A 19 -39.42 29.66 17.88
C GLY A 19 -38.58 29.72 16.61
N ASP A 20 -38.94 30.59 15.67
CA ASP A 20 -38.27 30.68 14.38
C ASP A 20 -36.84 31.24 14.46
N THR A 21 -36.12 31.11 13.35
CA THR A 21 -34.73 31.58 13.22
C THR A 21 -34.63 33.10 13.38
N THR A 22 -35.65 33.86 12.99
CA THR A 22 -35.69 35.33 13.12
C THR A 22 -35.74 35.77 14.58
N THR A 23 -36.59 35.13 15.38
CA THR A 23 -36.79 35.39 16.80
C THR A 23 -35.55 34.96 17.59
N THR A 24 -34.97 33.82 17.23
CA THR A 24 -33.75 33.30 17.84
C THR A 24 -32.53 34.18 17.49
N ALA A 25 -32.44 34.68 16.26
CA ALA A 25 -31.39 35.61 15.84
C ALA A 25 -31.44 36.92 16.62
N ARG A 26 -32.63 37.52 16.74
CA ARG A 26 -32.84 38.75 17.52
C ARG A 26 -32.51 38.56 18.99
N SER A 27 -32.82 37.39 19.55
CA SER A 27 -32.52 37.07 20.95
C SER A 27 -31.02 36.83 21.16
N CYS A 28 -30.34 36.20 20.21
CA CYS A 28 -28.90 36.01 20.24
C CYS A 28 -28.15 37.34 20.11
N SER A 29 -28.60 38.27 19.25
CA SER A 29 -27.92 39.55 19.04
C SER A 29 -27.91 40.48 20.26
N VAL A 30 -28.81 40.27 21.22
CA VAL A 30 -28.88 41.04 22.47
C VAL A 30 -28.39 40.28 23.70
N ASN A 31 -28.06 38.99 23.56
CA ASN A 31 -27.56 38.17 24.65
C ASN A 31 -26.01 38.11 24.58
N PRO A 32 -25.28 38.75 25.51
CA PRO A 32 -23.82 38.83 25.47
C PRO A 32 -23.12 37.47 25.67
N ALA A 33 -23.84 36.46 26.17
CA ALA A 33 -23.32 35.10 26.24
C ALA A 33 -23.50 34.32 24.92
N CYS A 34 -24.33 34.81 23.98
CA CYS A 34 -24.64 34.10 22.74
C CYS A 34 -23.53 34.25 21.71
N ALA A 35 -22.92 33.13 21.34
CA ALA A 35 -21.96 33.06 20.24
C ALA A 35 -22.63 32.67 18.91
N GLY A 36 -23.83 32.06 18.94
CA GLY A 36 -24.61 31.71 17.75
C GLY A 36 -25.86 30.90 18.08
N PHE A 37 -26.62 30.47 17.07
CA PHE A 37 -27.83 29.65 17.22
C PHE A 37 -28.00 28.64 16.08
N ASN A 38 -28.83 27.62 16.27
CA ASN A 38 -29.15 26.62 15.23
C ASN A 38 -30.53 26.86 14.58
N SER A 39 -30.82 26.13 13.50
CA SER A 39 -32.10 26.22 12.77
C SER A 39 -33.32 25.78 13.58
N GLU A 40 -33.11 25.14 14.73
CA GLU A 40 -34.17 24.70 15.65
C GLU A 40 -34.48 25.73 16.73
N GLY A 41 -33.76 26.86 16.77
CA GLY A 41 -34.04 27.96 17.71
C GLY A 41 -33.31 27.87 19.05
N PHE A 42 -32.23 27.08 19.15
CA PHE A 42 -31.36 27.02 20.33
C PHE A 42 -30.16 27.97 20.19
N MET A 43 -29.99 28.84 21.18
CA MET A 43 -28.82 29.71 21.35
C MET A 43 -27.69 28.96 22.05
N LYS A 44 -26.45 29.22 21.62
CA LYS A 44 -25.25 28.58 22.12
C LYS A 44 -24.28 29.58 22.75
N SER A 45 -23.68 29.20 23.87
CA SER A 45 -22.69 30.03 24.58
C SER A 45 -21.32 30.06 23.92
N ALA A 46 -21.06 29.11 23.03
CA ALA A 46 -19.86 29.04 22.21
C ALA A 46 -20.23 28.52 20.81
N LEU A 47 -19.59 29.08 19.79
CA LEU A 47 -19.52 28.44 18.48
C LEU A 47 -18.54 27.28 18.60
N VAL A 48 -18.99 26.17 19.19
CA VAL A 48 -18.29 24.91 19.02
C VAL A 48 -18.39 24.60 17.53
N PRO A 49 -17.28 24.43 16.78
CA PRO A 49 -17.35 24.05 15.36
C PRO A 49 -17.98 22.67 15.25
N THR A 50 -19.30 22.60 15.24
CA THR A 50 -20.05 21.35 15.10
C THR A 50 -20.28 21.08 13.64
N VAL A 51 -19.20 20.92 12.85
CA VAL A 51 -19.25 20.22 11.56
C VAL A 51 -17.87 19.61 11.19
N ALA A 52 -17.31 18.78 12.07
CA ALA A 52 -16.23 17.83 11.73
C ALA A 52 -16.13 16.61 12.69
N ARG A 53 -17.14 16.36 13.53
CA ARG A 53 -17.05 15.36 14.64
C ARG A 53 -17.30 13.90 14.27
N TYR A 54 -17.23 13.51 13.01
CA TYR A 54 -17.16 12.11 12.62
C TYR A 54 -16.18 12.00 11.47
N GLY A 55 -14.95 11.55 11.62
CA GLY A 55 -14.04 11.33 12.74
C GLY A 55 -12.65 11.29 12.08
N HIS A 56 -11.56 11.34 12.85
CA HIS A 56 -10.18 11.22 12.34
C HIS A 56 -9.48 12.50 11.86
N ASP A 57 -9.87 13.68 12.35
CA ASP A 57 -9.13 14.93 12.10
C ASP A 57 -7.78 14.90 12.84
N LEU A 58 -6.70 15.14 12.11
CA LEU A 58 -5.33 15.15 12.66
C LEU A 58 -4.90 16.54 13.07
N ALA A 59 -5.17 17.52 12.20
CA ALA A 59 -4.88 18.92 12.38
C ALA A 59 -5.65 19.74 11.33
N GLN A 60 -5.71 21.05 11.51
CA GLN A 60 -6.21 21.98 10.51
C GLN A 60 -5.05 22.82 10.00
N ALA A 61 -4.89 22.90 8.68
CA ALA A 61 -3.99 23.84 8.04
C ALA A 61 -4.75 25.14 7.70
N PRO A 62 -4.06 26.31 7.71
CA PRO A 62 -4.62 27.61 7.32
C PRO A 62 -5.21 27.68 5.92
N SER A 63 -4.77 26.80 5.01
CA SER A 63 -5.27 26.77 3.64
C SER A 63 -5.29 25.35 3.08
N MET A 64 -6.03 25.16 1.98
CA MET A 64 -6.03 23.91 1.21
C MET A 64 -4.62 23.54 0.72
N LEU A 65 -3.83 24.52 0.26
CA LEU A 65 -2.48 24.29 -0.23
C LEU A 65 -1.54 23.82 0.89
N GLU A 66 -1.64 24.43 2.06
CA GLU A 66 -0.88 24.01 3.23
C GLU A 66 -1.35 22.67 3.77
N ALA A 67 -2.64 22.36 3.70
CA ALA A 67 -3.15 21.03 4.02
C ALA A 67 -2.58 19.96 3.08
N ALA A 68 -2.52 20.25 1.78
CA ALA A 68 -1.90 19.35 0.82
C ALA A 68 -0.40 19.14 1.10
N ALA A 69 0.34 20.23 1.34
CA ALA A 69 1.75 20.17 1.67
C ALA A 69 2.00 19.42 3.00
N ALA A 70 1.21 19.67 4.03
CA ALA A 70 1.28 18.99 5.32
C ALA A 70 0.94 17.50 5.19
N CYS A 71 -0.11 17.15 4.43
CA CYS A 71 -0.48 15.75 4.20
C CYS A 71 0.59 15.01 3.39
N ASN A 72 1.30 15.68 2.47
CA ASN A 72 2.38 15.11 1.67
C ASN A 72 3.72 15.03 2.41
N GLY A 73 4.04 16.02 3.24
CA GLY A 73 5.35 16.18 3.89
C GLY A 73 5.50 15.58 5.30
N ASP A 74 4.43 15.05 5.91
CA ASP A 74 4.53 14.45 7.25
C ASP A 74 5.38 13.16 7.23
N GLY A 75 6.66 13.27 7.59
CA GLY A 75 7.63 12.17 7.66
C GLY A 75 7.32 11.07 8.71
N ARG A 76 6.30 11.26 9.57
CA ARG A 76 5.70 10.14 10.32
C ARG A 76 4.98 9.14 9.40
N CYS A 77 4.90 9.45 8.10
CA CYS A 77 4.37 8.61 7.02
C CYS A 77 5.38 7.63 6.38
N LEU A 78 6.59 7.45 6.93
CA LEU A 78 7.47 6.36 6.47
C LEU A 78 7.15 5.01 7.13
N GLY A 79 6.17 4.97 8.03
CA GLY A 79 5.58 3.75 8.58
C GLY A 79 4.12 3.96 8.97
N PHE A 80 3.21 3.77 8.02
CA PHE A 80 1.75 3.70 8.19
C PHE A 80 1.00 4.97 8.71
N ASN A 81 0.22 5.57 7.80
CA ASN A 81 -1.13 6.13 8.03
C ASN A 81 -1.37 7.07 9.23
N SER A 82 -0.91 8.32 9.18
CA SER A 82 -1.70 9.40 9.78
C SER A 82 -2.56 10.07 8.70
N CYS A 83 -2.03 10.88 7.79
CA CYS A 83 -2.84 11.61 6.81
C CYS A 83 -3.20 10.79 5.56
N LEU A 84 -4.48 10.42 5.41
CA LEU A 84 -5.05 9.79 4.21
C LEU A 84 -5.62 10.80 3.21
N GLY A 85 -5.85 12.05 3.64
CA GLY A 85 -6.33 13.12 2.78
C GLY A 85 -6.67 14.38 3.57
N PHE A 86 -7.32 15.34 2.93
CA PHE A 86 -7.74 16.59 3.55
C PHE A 86 -9.03 17.10 2.89
N ASN A 87 -9.73 18.06 3.51
CA ASN A 87 -10.87 18.71 2.86
C ASN A 87 -10.55 20.15 2.42
N SER A 88 -11.43 20.76 1.62
CA SER A 88 -11.26 22.15 1.13
C SER A 88 -11.27 23.21 2.24
N LEU A 89 -11.54 22.83 3.49
CA LEU A 89 -11.45 23.68 4.68
C LEU A 89 -10.10 23.53 5.43
N GLY A 90 -9.16 22.77 4.86
CA GLY A 90 -7.81 22.58 5.39
C GLY A 90 -7.68 21.50 6.48
N TRP A 91 -8.74 20.74 6.79
CA TRP A 91 -8.66 19.67 7.79
C TRP A 91 -7.98 18.44 7.23
N LEU A 92 -6.86 18.03 7.85
CA LEU A 92 -6.17 16.77 7.59
C LEU A 92 -6.95 15.60 8.20
N LYS A 93 -7.10 14.51 7.45
CA LYS A 93 -7.93 13.37 7.81
C LYS A 93 -7.10 12.09 7.88
N SER A 94 -7.27 11.30 8.94
CA SER A 94 -6.70 9.95 9.09
C SER A 94 -7.63 8.81 8.64
N ARG A 95 -8.86 9.15 8.26
CA ARG A 95 -9.78 8.29 7.49
C ARG A 95 -10.58 9.15 6.53
N LEU A 96 -10.97 8.56 5.40
CA LEU A 96 -11.81 9.23 4.41
C LEU A 96 -13.22 8.67 4.38
N ASP A 97 -13.48 7.59 5.11
CA ASP A 97 -14.74 6.88 5.18
C ASP A 97 -15.31 6.85 6.62
N PRO A 98 -16.65 6.89 6.77
CA PRO A 98 -17.66 7.12 5.72
C PRO A 98 -17.69 8.58 5.23
N ILE A 99 -17.86 8.78 3.92
CA ILE A 99 -17.99 10.12 3.32
C ILE A 99 -19.43 10.60 3.50
N LEU A 100 -19.66 11.53 4.42
CA LEU A 100 -20.92 12.29 4.47
C LEU A 100 -20.83 13.47 3.49
N PRO A 101 -21.74 13.58 2.51
CA PRO A 101 -21.74 14.71 1.59
C PRO A 101 -22.04 16.00 2.36
N LEU A 102 -21.07 16.91 2.36
CA LEU A 102 -21.18 18.26 2.91
C LEU A 102 -21.22 19.25 1.74
N GLY A 103 -22.30 20.00 1.63
CA GLY A 103 -22.44 21.03 0.59
C GLY A 103 -21.29 22.03 0.68
N GLY A 104 -20.59 22.25 -0.45
CA GLY A 104 -19.50 23.22 -0.55
C GLY A 104 -18.14 22.76 -0.01
N VAL A 105 -18.01 21.50 0.43
CA VAL A 105 -16.73 20.96 0.90
C VAL A 105 -16.25 19.83 -0.01
N CYS A 106 -15.07 19.99 -0.59
CA CYS A 106 -14.41 18.94 -1.36
C CYS A 106 -13.53 18.10 -0.43
N LEU A 107 -13.50 16.78 -0.64
CA LEU A 107 -12.57 15.86 0.04
C LEU A 107 -11.50 15.42 -0.96
N TYR A 108 -10.25 15.60 -0.59
CA TYR A 108 -9.08 15.25 -1.38
C TYR A 108 -8.42 14.04 -0.75
N ARG A 109 -8.31 12.95 -1.51
CA ARG A 109 -7.59 11.74 -1.10
C ARG A 109 -6.13 11.87 -1.50
N LYS A 110 -5.22 11.53 -0.57
CA LYS A 110 -3.82 11.33 -0.90
C LYS A 110 -3.72 10.07 -1.76
N THR A 111 -3.39 10.23 -3.03
CA THR A 111 -2.96 9.11 -3.87
C THR A 111 -1.49 8.84 -3.54
N ASN A 112 -1.11 7.58 -3.40
CA ASN A 112 0.31 7.26 -3.32
C ASN A 112 0.92 7.67 -4.66
N THR A 113 1.76 8.69 -4.70
CA THR A 113 2.37 9.13 -5.96
C THR A 113 3.48 8.18 -6.41
N SER A 114 3.95 7.31 -5.51
CA SER A 114 4.99 6.33 -5.78
C SER A 114 4.89 5.16 -4.82
N CYS A 115 5.25 3.97 -5.28
CA CYS A 115 5.48 2.83 -4.43
C CYS A 115 6.88 2.91 -3.80
N PRO A 116 7.02 2.77 -2.47
CA PRO A 116 8.33 2.68 -1.83
C PRO A 116 9.23 1.66 -2.54
N PRO A 117 10.52 1.96 -2.78
CA PRO A 117 11.42 1.01 -3.43
C PRO A 117 11.60 -0.24 -2.55
N VAL A 118 11.56 -1.40 -3.17
CA VAL A 118 11.80 -2.69 -2.52
C VAL A 118 12.82 -3.45 -3.33
N TRP A 119 13.88 -3.94 -2.67
CA TRP A 119 14.94 -4.67 -3.35
C TRP A 119 14.42 -5.91 -4.08
N SER A 120 14.78 -6.07 -5.35
CA SER A 120 14.30 -7.14 -6.26
C SER A 120 12.84 -7.04 -6.71
N PHE A 121 12.16 -5.91 -6.47
CA PHE A 121 10.79 -5.67 -6.95
C PHE A 121 10.66 -4.31 -7.62
N TYR A 122 9.73 -4.19 -8.56
CA TYR A 122 9.23 -2.90 -9.05
C TYR A 122 7.77 -2.75 -8.63
N GLY A 123 7.40 -1.55 -8.15
CA GLY A 123 6.07 -1.26 -7.67
C GLY A 123 5.23 -0.51 -8.70
N THR A 124 4.04 -1.01 -9.00
CA THR A 124 3.01 -0.30 -9.76
C THR A 124 2.04 0.37 -8.80
N VAL A 125 1.93 1.68 -8.92
CA VAL A 125 1.03 2.52 -8.12
C VAL A 125 -0.43 2.25 -8.50
N ASP A 126 -1.31 2.27 -7.50
CA ASP A 126 -2.75 2.14 -7.63
C ASP A 126 -3.17 0.89 -8.41
N ALA A 127 -2.48 -0.23 -8.14
CA ALA A 127 -2.67 -1.50 -8.83
C ALA A 127 -2.89 -2.68 -7.87
N ASP A 128 -3.64 -3.68 -8.35
CA ASP A 128 -3.88 -4.98 -7.71
C ASP A 128 -3.98 -6.08 -8.77
N HIS A 129 -3.88 -7.33 -8.34
CA HIS A 129 -4.25 -8.52 -9.11
C HIS A 129 -5.15 -9.40 -8.22
N PRO A 130 -6.48 -9.33 -8.33
CA PRO A 130 -7.40 -10.01 -7.43
C PRO A 130 -7.40 -11.54 -7.67
N GLY A 131 -7.63 -12.33 -6.63
CA GLY A 131 -7.87 -13.77 -6.74
C GLY A 131 -6.64 -14.69 -6.65
N ASP A 132 -5.45 -14.19 -7.00
CA ASP A 132 -4.26 -15.04 -7.13
C ASP A 132 -3.37 -15.05 -5.90
N VAL A 133 -3.92 -15.43 -4.75
CA VAL A 133 -3.13 -15.48 -3.51
C VAL A 133 -2.32 -16.77 -3.39
N VAL A 134 -1.11 -16.62 -2.87
CA VAL A 134 -0.20 -17.73 -2.53
C VAL A 134 -0.29 -17.98 -1.03
N SER A 135 -0.35 -19.23 -0.55
CA SER A 135 -0.32 -19.49 0.90
C SER A 135 1.09 -19.32 1.50
N PRO A 136 1.26 -18.64 2.65
CA PRO A 136 0.23 -17.90 3.37
C PRO A 136 -0.18 -16.66 2.56
N ASP A 137 -1.50 -16.49 2.40
CA ASP A 137 -2.08 -15.43 1.59
C ASP A 137 -1.71 -14.05 2.15
N TRP A 138 -1.63 -13.93 3.47
CA TRP A 138 -1.28 -12.71 4.17
C TRP A 138 0.01 -12.83 4.99
N VAL A 139 0.90 -11.84 4.82
CA VAL A 139 2.13 -11.70 5.61
C VAL A 139 2.00 -10.50 6.55
N PRO A 140 1.93 -10.71 7.89
CA PRO A 140 1.95 -9.62 8.85
C PRO A 140 3.27 -8.85 8.78
N GLY A 141 3.22 -7.56 9.09
CA GLY A 141 4.41 -6.70 9.17
C GLY A 141 4.50 -5.66 8.06
N ASP A 142 5.69 -5.10 7.91
CA ASP A 142 5.99 -4.05 6.94
C ASP A 142 6.14 -4.59 5.51
N ILE A 143 6.56 -3.73 4.60
CA ILE A 143 6.78 -4.07 3.19
C ILE A 143 7.95 -5.03 2.98
N ASN A 144 9.01 -4.93 3.77
CA ASN A 144 10.21 -5.75 3.65
C ASN A 144 9.93 -7.19 4.09
N ALA A 145 9.15 -7.37 5.16
CA ALA A 145 8.70 -8.68 5.60
C ALA A 145 7.92 -9.43 4.50
N THR A 146 6.99 -8.74 3.83
CA THR A 146 6.23 -9.31 2.71
C THR A 146 7.12 -9.60 1.49
N ALA A 147 8.10 -8.75 1.20
CA ALA A 147 9.06 -8.98 0.12
C ALA A 147 9.92 -10.23 0.37
N VAL A 148 10.46 -10.40 1.58
CA VAL A 148 11.23 -11.59 1.97
C VAL A 148 10.37 -12.86 1.85
N ALA A 149 9.13 -12.82 2.33
CA ALA A 149 8.20 -13.93 2.20
C ALA A 149 7.91 -14.27 0.73
N CYS A 150 7.74 -13.26 -0.13
CA CYS A 150 7.55 -13.48 -1.56
C CYS A 150 8.80 -14.07 -2.23
N ILE A 151 10.00 -13.60 -1.90
CA ILE A 151 11.26 -14.16 -2.42
C ILE A 151 11.38 -15.64 -2.06
N ALA A 152 11.09 -15.99 -0.80
CA ALA A 152 11.17 -17.36 -0.30
C ALA A 152 10.12 -18.29 -0.92
N HIS A 153 8.98 -17.75 -1.36
CA HIS A 153 7.90 -18.58 -1.90
C HIS A 153 8.06 -18.85 -3.41
N PRO A 154 8.17 -20.12 -3.85
CA PRO A 154 8.43 -20.48 -5.25
C PRO A 154 7.33 -20.07 -6.24
N LEU A 155 6.08 -20.01 -5.77
CA LEU A 155 4.94 -19.55 -6.58
C LEU A 155 4.65 -18.04 -6.50
N CYS A 156 5.41 -17.27 -5.73
CA CYS A 156 5.12 -15.84 -5.58
C CYS A 156 5.76 -15.05 -6.72
N MET A 157 4.96 -14.40 -7.56
CA MET A 157 5.42 -13.50 -8.62
C MET A 157 5.43 -12.04 -8.17
N GLY A 158 4.76 -11.73 -7.07
CA GLY A 158 4.70 -10.40 -6.51
C GLY A 158 3.91 -10.33 -5.22
N PHE A 159 3.72 -9.14 -4.68
CA PHE A 159 2.89 -8.92 -3.52
C PHE A 159 2.21 -7.56 -3.56
N GLN A 160 1.14 -7.40 -2.81
CA GLN A 160 0.47 -6.13 -2.63
C GLN A 160 0.82 -5.51 -1.28
N LYS A 161 0.84 -4.17 -1.18
CA LYS A 161 0.73 -3.41 0.07
C LYS A 161 -0.10 -2.13 -0.12
N PRO A 162 -0.93 -1.72 0.86
CA PRO A 162 -1.49 -2.52 1.94
C PRO A 162 -2.70 -3.36 1.48
N PRO A 163 -3.02 -4.49 2.15
CA PRO A 163 -2.18 -5.21 3.13
C PRO A 163 -1.21 -6.18 2.41
N GLY A 164 -0.37 -6.91 3.16
CA GLY A 164 0.73 -7.72 2.63
C GLY A 164 0.32 -9.05 1.98
N TYR A 165 -0.45 -9.01 0.90
CA TYR A 165 -0.89 -10.22 0.19
C TYR A 165 0.15 -10.71 -0.80
N LEU A 166 0.54 -12.00 -0.74
CA LEU A 166 1.40 -12.63 -1.75
C LEU A 166 0.59 -13.00 -2.99
N LYS A 167 1.16 -12.79 -4.18
CA LYS A 167 0.47 -12.96 -5.46
C LYS A 167 1.18 -13.98 -6.35
N LYS A 168 0.41 -14.91 -6.94
CA LYS A 168 0.90 -15.87 -7.96
C LYS A 168 1.04 -15.22 -9.33
N GLU A 169 0.29 -14.16 -9.57
CA GLU A 169 0.28 -13.41 -10.83
C GLU A 169 0.22 -11.91 -10.53
N VAL A 170 0.81 -11.12 -11.41
CA VAL A 170 0.87 -9.65 -11.29
C VAL A 170 0.35 -8.95 -12.55
N TYR A 171 -0.10 -9.72 -13.54
CA TYR A 171 -0.62 -9.21 -14.81
C TYR A 171 -1.73 -10.12 -15.36
N PRO A 172 -2.86 -9.56 -15.86
CA PRO A 172 -3.16 -8.14 -15.99
C PRO A 172 -3.56 -7.48 -14.66
N ALA A 173 -2.89 -6.38 -14.30
CA ALA A 173 -3.23 -5.63 -13.10
C ALA A 173 -4.53 -4.81 -13.29
N VAL A 174 -5.32 -4.70 -12.23
CA VAL A 174 -6.54 -3.87 -12.16
C VAL A 174 -6.31 -2.62 -11.30
N PRO A 175 -7.03 -1.51 -11.56
CA PRO A 175 -6.94 -0.32 -10.73
C PRO A 175 -7.33 -0.58 -9.27
N ALA A 176 -6.51 -0.14 -8.32
CA ALA A 176 -6.74 -0.24 -6.88
C ALA A 176 -6.11 0.93 -6.12
N LEU A 177 -6.89 2.01 -6.00
CA LEU A 177 -6.43 3.28 -5.40
C LEU A 177 -5.90 3.14 -3.97
N GLY A 178 -4.71 3.69 -3.75
CA GLY A 178 -3.99 3.69 -2.48
C GLY A 178 -3.18 2.42 -2.22
N LYS A 179 -3.07 1.52 -3.20
CA LYS A 179 -2.30 0.28 -3.10
C LYS A 179 -1.11 0.28 -4.05
N CYS A 180 -0.13 -0.56 -3.73
CA CYS A 180 1.02 -0.84 -4.57
C CYS A 180 1.07 -2.33 -4.85
N LEU A 181 1.13 -2.69 -6.13
CA LEU A 181 1.42 -4.04 -6.59
C LEU A 181 2.91 -4.12 -6.93
N TYR A 182 3.64 -4.91 -6.15
CA TYR A 182 5.06 -5.17 -6.35
C TYR A 182 5.22 -6.45 -7.15
N ALA A 183 5.80 -6.34 -8.33
CA ALA A 183 6.17 -7.48 -9.14
C ALA A 183 7.66 -7.78 -8.96
N LYS A 184 8.02 -9.07 -8.89
CA LYS A 184 9.42 -9.46 -8.88
C LYS A 184 10.10 -8.93 -10.13
N THR A 185 11.28 -8.35 -9.95
CA THR A 185 12.12 -7.97 -11.08
C THR A 185 12.66 -9.25 -11.68
N ALA A 186 12.40 -9.48 -12.97
CA ALA A 186 12.94 -10.64 -13.67
C ALA A 186 14.46 -10.65 -13.53
N THR A 187 15.03 -11.79 -13.11
CA THR A 187 16.47 -11.92 -12.97
C THR A 187 17.11 -11.71 -14.34
N ARG A 188 18.08 -10.78 -14.42
CA ARG A 188 18.88 -10.60 -15.63
C ARG A 188 20.10 -11.50 -15.54
N CYS A 189 20.16 -12.50 -16.40
CA CYS A 189 21.30 -13.41 -16.49
C CYS A 189 22.39 -12.84 -17.39
N THR A 190 23.63 -12.90 -16.93
CA THR A 190 24.81 -12.57 -17.74
C THR A 190 24.90 -13.55 -18.90
N THR A 191 25.09 -13.07 -20.13
CA THR A 191 25.27 -13.97 -21.27
C THR A 191 26.56 -14.78 -21.13
N VAL A 192 26.49 -16.09 -21.39
CA VAL A 192 27.64 -16.99 -21.46
C VAL A 192 27.66 -17.64 -22.84
N TYR A 193 28.76 -17.50 -23.57
CA TYR A 193 28.88 -18.04 -24.92
C TYR A 193 28.69 -19.56 -24.93
N GLY A 194 27.87 -20.09 -25.84
CA GLY A 194 27.56 -21.51 -25.92
C GLY A 194 26.42 -21.99 -25.00
N TYR A 195 25.84 -21.10 -24.21
CA TYR A 195 24.76 -21.41 -23.26
C TYR A 195 23.54 -20.51 -23.46
N GLN A 196 22.34 -21.07 -23.31
CA GLN A 196 21.11 -20.31 -23.13
C GLN A 196 20.83 -20.14 -21.65
N ALA A 197 20.62 -18.90 -21.23
CA ALA A 197 20.28 -18.58 -19.85
C ALA A 197 18.75 -18.64 -19.65
N PHE A 198 18.34 -19.33 -18.59
CA PHE A 198 16.99 -19.40 -18.10
C PHE A 198 16.95 -18.65 -16.77
N PRO A 199 16.44 -17.41 -16.76
CA PRO A 199 16.33 -16.62 -15.54
C PRO A 199 15.33 -17.24 -14.57
N ASP A 200 15.56 -17.00 -13.29
CA ASP A 200 14.72 -17.46 -12.18
C ASP A 200 14.45 -18.97 -12.24
N THR A 201 15.43 -19.73 -12.72
CA THR A 201 15.34 -21.17 -12.98
C THR A 201 16.54 -21.89 -12.36
N ASP A 202 16.31 -23.07 -11.80
CA ASP A 202 17.32 -24.04 -11.38
C ASP A 202 16.85 -25.44 -11.78
N ALA A 203 17.77 -26.39 -11.88
CA ALA A 203 17.43 -27.81 -12.01
C ALA A 203 17.85 -28.48 -10.71
N LEU A 204 16.89 -28.73 -9.80
CA LEU A 204 17.23 -29.37 -8.54
C LEU A 204 17.73 -30.80 -8.78
N LEU A 205 18.66 -31.22 -7.92
CA LEU A 205 19.33 -32.52 -8.00
C LEU A 205 20.25 -32.59 -9.23
N PHE A 206 20.88 -33.75 -9.46
CA PHE A 206 21.81 -33.97 -10.59
C PHE A 206 23.08 -33.11 -10.57
N ASP A 207 23.46 -32.59 -9.40
CA ASP A 207 24.74 -31.93 -9.20
C ASP A 207 25.89 -32.93 -9.38
N ILE A 208 26.82 -32.62 -10.27
CA ILE A 208 28.03 -33.43 -10.52
C ILE A 208 29.32 -32.70 -10.13
N GLY A 209 29.18 -31.49 -9.60
CA GLY A 209 30.29 -30.68 -9.14
C GLY A 209 29.87 -29.24 -8.90
N GLN A 210 30.82 -28.43 -8.47
CA GLN A 210 30.63 -27.01 -8.26
C GLN A 210 31.86 -26.23 -8.75
N GLY A 211 31.65 -25.25 -9.62
CA GLY A 211 32.67 -24.31 -10.05
C GLY A 211 32.71 -23.07 -9.16
N ALA A 212 33.85 -22.38 -9.16
CA ALA A 212 34.08 -21.17 -8.36
C ALA A 212 33.49 -19.90 -9.05
N GLY A 213 32.19 -19.90 -9.28
CA GLY A 213 31.45 -18.80 -9.91
C GLY A 213 31.25 -18.98 -11.42
N LEU A 214 30.58 -18.01 -12.05
CA LEU A 214 29.99 -18.16 -13.39
C LEU A 214 30.96 -18.62 -14.47
N ALA A 215 32.11 -17.94 -14.62
CA ALA A 215 33.08 -18.26 -15.67
C ALA A 215 33.77 -19.61 -15.43
N ALA A 216 34.11 -19.92 -14.17
CA ALA A 216 34.73 -21.20 -13.81
C ALA A 216 33.74 -22.37 -14.01
N SER A 217 32.47 -22.17 -13.69
CA SER A 217 31.42 -23.18 -13.91
C SER A 217 31.16 -23.43 -15.39
N ALA A 218 31.17 -22.40 -16.23
CA ALA A 218 31.08 -22.58 -17.68
C ALA A 218 32.26 -23.43 -18.21
N ALA A 219 33.49 -23.06 -17.86
CA ALA A 219 34.68 -23.80 -18.28
C ALA A 219 34.69 -25.25 -17.75
N ALA A 220 34.31 -25.45 -16.49
CA ALA A 220 34.21 -26.79 -15.91
C ALA A 220 33.12 -27.63 -16.58
N CYS A 221 31.98 -27.01 -16.91
CA CYS A 221 30.91 -27.70 -17.63
C CYS A 221 31.33 -28.07 -19.05
N ASP A 222 32.07 -27.21 -19.75
CA ASP A 222 32.60 -27.53 -21.09
C ASP A 222 33.61 -28.68 -21.07
N ALA A 223 34.46 -28.74 -20.03
CA ALA A 223 35.43 -29.81 -19.87
C ALA A 223 34.80 -31.17 -19.50
N LEU A 224 33.64 -31.16 -18.84
CA LEU A 224 32.92 -32.36 -18.44
C LEU A 224 31.90 -32.76 -19.51
N GLY A 225 32.19 -33.84 -20.25
CA GLY A 225 31.29 -34.36 -21.30
C GLY A 225 29.89 -34.73 -20.81
N THR A 226 29.73 -35.01 -19.51
CA THR A 226 28.44 -35.30 -18.86
C THR A 226 27.71 -34.06 -18.33
N CYS A 227 28.33 -32.88 -18.35
CA CYS A 227 27.69 -31.65 -17.89
C CYS A 227 26.85 -31.03 -19.01
N VAL A 228 25.58 -30.79 -18.72
CA VAL A 228 24.59 -30.24 -19.67
C VAL A 228 24.17 -28.82 -19.31
N ALA A 229 24.32 -28.42 -18.05
CA ALA A 229 23.97 -27.10 -17.56
C ALA A 229 24.76 -26.71 -16.29
N PHE A 230 24.70 -25.45 -15.90
CA PHE A 230 25.19 -24.99 -14.59
C PHE A 230 24.40 -23.79 -14.06
N THR A 231 24.49 -23.48 -12.77
CA THR A 231 23.82 -22.31 -12.17
C THR A 231 24.79 -21.13 -11.99
N ASN A 232 24.28 -19.90 -11.85
CA ASN A 232 25.09 -18.73 -11.47
C ASN A 232 25.76 -18.85 -10.09
N THR A 233 25.29 -19.77 -9.22
CA THR A 233 25.91 -20.11 -7.93
C THR A 233 26.96 -21.22 -8.04
N GLY A 234 27.14 -21.76 -9.25
CA GLY A 234 28.27 -22.58 -9.63
C GLY A 234 28.01 -24.08 -9.72
N PHE A 235 26.80 -24.56 -9.40
CA PHE A 235 26.46 -25.98 -9.44
C PHE A 235 26.40 -26.49 -10.87
N LEU A 236 27.13 -27.56 -11.16
CA LEU A 236 27.18 -28.22 -12.47
C LEU A 236 26.15 -29.34 -12.53
N LYS A 237 25.33 -29.39 -13.58
CA LYS A 237 24.21 -30.30 -13.72
C LYS A 237 24.49 -31.33 -14.81
N ARG A 238 24.27 -32.61 -14.53
CA ARG A 238 24.31 -33.68 -15.55
C ARG A 238 23.01 -33.88 -16.32
N ASP A 239 21.91 -33.31 -15.82
CA ASP A 239 20.58 -33.43 -16.42
C ASP A 239 19.69 -32.25 -15.97
N ILE A 240 18.63 -31.96 -16.72
CA ILE A 240 17.66 -30.88 -16.48
C ILE A 240 16.19 -31.31 -16.71
N PRO A 241 15.74 -32.45 -16.16
CA PRO A 241 14.45 -33.04 -16.53
C PRO A 241 13.24 -32.22 -16.07
N LEU A 242 13.38 -31.45 -14.99
CA LEU A 242 12.38 -30.50 -14.51
C LEU A 242 13.08 -29.22 -14.04
N PRO A 243 13.19 -28.20 -14.89
CA PRO A 243 13.54 -26.86 -14.45
C PRO A 243 12.49 -26.38 -13.45
N LEU A 244 12.93 -25.96 -12.26
CA LEU A 244 12.10 -25.45 -11.19
C LEU A 244 12.32 -23.95 -11.02
N PRO A 245 11.28 -23.19 -10.62
CA PRO A 245 11.42 -21.79 -10.27
C PRO A 245 12.44 -21.60 -9.14
N ALA A 246 13.46 -20.80 -9.39
CA ALA A 246 14.50 -20.44 -8.44
C ALA A 246 14.89 -18.97 -8.61
N TYR A 247 14.11 -18.08 -7.99
CA TYR A 247 14.28 -16.64 -8.17
C TYR A 247 15.66 -16.13 -7.76
N GLY A 248 16.21 -15.21 -8.54
CA GLY A 248 17.58 -14.71 -8.36
C GLY A 248 18.67 -15.66 -8.88
N ARG A 249 18.28 -16.84 -9.37
CA ARG A 249 19.20 -17.78 -10.03
C ARG A 249 19.09 -17.71 -11.54
N CYS A 250 20.16 -18.12 -12.18
CA CYS A 250 20.22 -18.32 -13.61
C CYS A 250 20.70 -19.74 -13.87
N LEU A 251 19.91 -20.52 -14.59
CA LEU A 251 20.32 -21.80 -15.13
C LEU A 251 20.85 -21.58 -16.54
N TYR A 252 22.08 -21.99 -16.79
CA TYR A 252 22.74 -21.91 -18.10
C TYR A 252 22.79 -23.30 -18.70
N VAL A 253 22.01 -23.53 -19.74
CA VAL A 253 21.95 -24.83 -20.43
C VAL A 253 22.77 -24.75 -21.72
N LYS A 254 23.61 -25.76 -21.97
CA LYS A 254 24.38 -25.84 -23.22
C LYS A 254 23.43 -25.81 -24.41
N VAL A 255 23.70 -24.97 -25.41
CA VAL A 255 22.85 -24.85 -26.61
C VAL A 255 22.76 -26.19 -27.37
N SER A 256 23.79 -27.04 -27.27
CA SER A 256 23.78 -28.39 -27.84
C SER A 256 22.75 -29.35 -27.22
N HIS A 257 22.21 -29.02 -26.05
CA HIS A 257 21.28 -29.86 -25.27
C HIS A 257 19.84 -29.31 -25.24
N LEU A 258 19.53 -28.25 -26.00
CA LEU A 258 18.21 -27.62 -26.06
C LEU A 258 17.31 -28.18 -27.17
N ARG A 259 17.53 -29.44 -27.56
CA ARG A 259 16.81 -30.08 -28.67
C ARG A 259 15.68 -30.97 -28.17
#